data_AF-A0A8T5KU66-F1
#
_entry.id   AF-A0A8T5KU66-F1
#
_cell.length_a   1.000
_cell.length_b   1.000
_cell.length_c   1.000
_cell.angle_alpha   90.00
_cell.angle_beta   90.00
_cell.angle_gamma   90.00
#
_symmetry.space_group_name_H-M   'P 1'
#
loop_
_entity.id
_entity.type
_entity.pdbx_description
1 polymer ?
#
loop_
_entity_poly.entity_id
_entity_poly.type
_entity_poly.pdbx_seq_one_letter_code
_entity_poly.pdbx_strand_id
1 'polypeptide(L)'
;MEKEVKYPDGSMNSRAIKVEKNLVLIILILFIAIFFIQNASSLTANSSSYSVSMFGTGMATATPSSASYSSVSLLEDKATTRNAESSAYTGNIGFFESVSYHRTVSITSYSISPTSAVVGSTIGLSISALNYQSVWAKIIAPNSQEQTVDLVNGQTVNYLPSPSIVGTYSVTFYANSSTGAIASIVDSFELTEQAAETTPSSGGGGTTTITENCTYIWDCTSWSICSDGKQVRVCKNTGTCVGTEGKPIEQRVCSDALFDVTLKFTDLVITENNTLEFNVDLIERGGIEKIDVQIKYSIIDKDNNEIFSQIETKAIQGELNYDKRIEEVKLENGEYILRVDILYGNLQRAFAEQKFEIRKEELWTSPAKKFTNKLLIISGSLIILLVLIILILMKRRKGKKRSVVYQRKVKHNLRRIRSKSFSVMLVGFIVIGFLAVFRSKFTGFVVGNPIVGNGNWKIIEFVLVIGVLGLFMFLYRSKIKVLFEWARERIKSEYPKNSVRGLIKKRVCTGEGEYIGNVEEIILEGNKIYGLKIKLDKRFNRKGILIKYNCVKGLGQIVITDAKVLEHLKKLQ
;
A
#
# COMPACT_ATOMS: atom_id res chain seq x y z
N MET A 1 73.05 29.51 48.57
CA MET A 1 71.87 30.38 48.39
C MET A 1 71.83 30.80 46.93
N GLU A 2 71.10 30.06 46.11
CA GLU A 2 71.00 30.29 44.67
C GLU A 2 69.53 30.62 44.37
N LYS A 3 69.28 31.80 43.80
CA LYS A 3 67.94 32.31 43.52
C LYS A 3 67.52 31.89 42.11
N GLU A 4 66.51 31.02 42.03
CA GLU A 4 65.84 30.65 40.79
C GLU A 4 65.06 31.85 40.19
N VAL A 5 65.31 32.10 38.91
CA VAL A 5 64.57 33.06 38.08
C VAL A 5 63.47 32.30 37.34
N LYS A 6 62.20 32.59 37.66
CA LYS A 6 61.02 32.07 36.94
C LYS A 6 60.69 32.96 35.73
N TYR A 7 60.66 32.37 34.54
CA TYR A 7 60.11 32.99 33.32
C TYR A 7 58.59 32.71 33.21
N PRO A 8 57.77 33.69 32.77
CA PRO A 8 56.34 33.49 32.56
C PRO A 8 56.07 32.79 31.22
N ASP A 9 55.26 31.75 31.29
CA ASP A 9 54.86 30.89 30.17
C ASP A 9 53.81 31.58 29.27
N GLY A 10 54.17 31.74 27.99
CA GLY A 10 53.40 32.46 26.97
C GLY A 10 52.41 31.58 26.21
N SER A 11 51.51 30.86 26.90
CA SER A 11 50.66 29.84 26.27
C SER A 11 49.16 30.18 26.14
N MET A 12 48.74 31.45 26.21
CA MET A 12 47.29 31.78 26.16
C MET A 12 46.71 32.20 24.80
N ASN A 13 47.49 32.41 23.74
CA ASN A 13 46.94 32.97 22.47
C ASN A 13 46.57 31.93 21.38
N SER A 14 46.80 30.64 21.61
CA SER A 14 46.54 29.58 20.62
C SER A 14 45.09 29.06 20.61
N ARG A 15 44.37 29.15 21.73
CA ARG A 15 43.00 28.61 21.85
C ARG A 15 41.94 29.49 21.18
N ALA A 16 42.10 30.81 21.18
CA ALA A 16 41.11 31.74 20.60
C ALA A 16 40.98 31.60 19.07
N ILE A 17 42.07 31.30 18.36
CA ILE A 17 42.08 31.18 16.89
C ILE A 17 41.42 29.86 16.41
N LYS A 18 41.36 28.83 17.28
CA LYS A 18 40.76 27.53 16.94
C LYS A 18 39.22 27.57 17.00
N VAL A 19 38.65 28.43 17.84
CA VAL A 19 37.19 28.59 17.99
C VAL A 19 36.57 29.30 16.79
N GLU A 20 37.22 30.36 16.26
CA GLU A 20 36.69 31.10 15.09
C GLU A 20 36.59 30.25 13.81
N LYS A 21 37.52 29.31 13.60
CA LYS A 21 37.50 28.45 12.41
C LYS A 21 36.37 27.42 12.44
N ASN A 22 36.05 26.89 13.63
CA ASN A 22 34.96 25.93 13.79
C ASN A 22 33.59 26.60 13.66
N LEU A 23 33.46 27.85 14.12
CA LEU A 23 32.20 28.59 14.03
C LEU A 23 31.77 28.83 12.56
N VAL A 24 32.70 29.22 11.69
CA VAL A 24 32.40 29.44 10.26
C VAL A 24 32.02 28.13 9.55
N LEU A 25 32.65 27.02 9.90
CA LEU A 25 32.32 25.70 9.34
C LEU A 25 30.94 25.23 9.82
N ILE A 26 30.61 25.42 11.10
CA ILE A 26 29.30 25.08 11.67
C ILE A 26 28.18 25.89 11.00
N ILE A 27 28.39 27.20 10.80
CA ILE A 27 27.42 28.07 10.10
C ILE A 27 27.22 27.61 8.66
N LEU A 28 28.29 27.22 7.95
CA LEU A 28 28.19 26.71 6.58
C LEU A 28 27.44 25.37 6.51
N ILE A 29 27.70 24.45 7.42
CA ILE A 29 27.01 23.15 7.49
C ILE A 29 25.51 23.35 7.79
N LEU A 30 25.17 24.23 8.73
CA LEU A 30 23.78 24.59 9.03
C LEU A 30 23.07 25.20 7.82
N PHE A 31 23.74 26.08 7.08
CA PHE A 31 23.19 26.69 5.88
C PHE A 31 22.92 25.65 4.77
N ILE A 32 23.86 24.72 4.56
CA ILE A 32 23.70 23.62 3.59
C ILE A 32 22.57 22.68 4.02
N ALA A 33 22.49 22.32 5.29
CA ALA A 33 21.43 21.44 5.81
C ALA A 33 20.03 22.06 5.65
N ILE A 34 19.86 23.35 5.98
CA ILE A 34 18.60 24.08 5.79
C ILE A 34 18.21 24.14 4.31
N PHE A 35 19.19 24.30 3.41
CA PHE A 35 18.95 24.34 1.97
C PHE A 35 18.49 22.97 1.40
N PHE A 36 19.07 21.87 1.87
CA PHE A 36 18.66 20.52 1.43
C PHE A 36 17.27 20.11 1.96
N ILE A 37 16.90 20.54 3.17
CA ILE A 37 15.58 20.25 3.74
C ILE A 37 14.45 20.91 2.93
N GLN A 38 14.71 22.03 2.24
CA GLN A 38 13.67 22.74 1.47
C GLN A 38 13.46 22.23 0.03
N ASN A 39 14.34 21.37 -0.51
CA ASN A 39 14.28 20.93 -1.90
C ASN A 39 13.70 19.52 -2.12
N ALA A 40 13.23 18.83 -1.07
CA ALA A 40 12.47 17.60 -1.23
C ALA A 40 11.03 17.94 -1.66
N SER A 41 10.78 18.01 -2.97
CA SER A 41 9.43 18.11 -3.55
C SER A 41 9.17 16.90 -4.43
N SER A 42 8.07 16.18 -4.21
CA SER A 42 7.55 15.18 -5.14
C SER A 42 6.87 15.88 -6.33
N LEU A 43 7.07 15.34 -7.54
CA LEU A 43 6.29 15.71 -8.71
C LEU A 43 4.96 14.94 -8.66
N THR A 44 3.86 15.66 -8.50
CA THR A 44 2.50 15.12 -8.68
C THR A 44 1.89 15.85 -9.88
N ALA A 45 1.60 15.11 -10.95
CA ALA A 45 0.91 15.63 -12.11
C ALA A 45 -0.61 15.42 -11.92
N ASN A 46 -1.36 16.50 -11.76
CA ASN A 46 -2.82 16.49 -11.78
C ASN A 46 -3.32 17.21 -13.05
N SER A 47 -4.22 16.56 -13.78
CA SER A 47 -5.01 17.14 -14.88
C SER A 47 -6.44 17.37 -14.38
N SER A 48 -6.99 18.57 -14.57
CA SER A 48 -8.28 19.02 -14.02
C SER A 48 -9.42 19.01 -15.05
N SER A 49 -9.38 18.10 -16.02
CA SER A 49 -10.38 18.05 -17.09
C SER A 49 -10.66 16.60 -17.44
N TYR A 50 -11.94 16.25 -17.44
CA TYR A 50 -12.58 14.95 -17.73
C TYR A 50 -12.85 14.06 -16.50
N SER A 51 -14.06 14.24 -15.96
CA SER A 51 -14.81 13.19 -15.26
C SER A 51 -15.80 12.61 -16.27
N VAL A 52 -15.71 11.31 -16.55
CA VAL A 52 -16.77 10.58 -17.27
C VAL A 52 -17.41 9.62 -16.26
N SER A 53 -18.37 10.13 -15.49
CA SER A 53 -19.06 9.37 -14.44
C SER A 53 -20.53 9.17 -14.80
N MET A 54 -20.79 8.21 -15.69
CA MET A 54 -22.12 7.59 -15.82
C MET A 54 -22.08 6.11 -16.27
N PHE A 55 -20.90 5.48 -16.28
CA PHE A 55 -20.79 4.06 -16.56
C PHE A 55 -19.80 3.43 -15.57
N GLY A 56 -20.31 2.55 -14.70
CA GLY A 56 -19.49 1.72 -13.84
C GLY A 56 -18.79 0.63 -14.64
N THR A 57 -17.77 0.99 -15.41
CA THR A 57 -16.62 0.15 -15.81
C THR A 57 -15.52 1.03 -16.40
N GLY A 58 -14.26 0.68 -16.09
CA GLY A 58 -13.09 1.48 -16.45
C GLY A 58 -12.94 1.69 -17.96
N MET A 59 -12.96 2.95 -18.39
CA MET A 59 -12.63 3.34 -19.75
C MET A 59 -11.13 3.64 -19.86
N ALA A 60 -10.41 2.92 -20.72
CA ALA A 60 -9.13 3.39 -21.23
C ALA A 60 -9.39 4.21 -22.50
N THR A 61 -9.18 5.52 -22.44
CA THR A 61 -9.36 6.40 -23.60
C THR A 61 -8.08 6.43 -24.44
N ALA A 62 -8.10 5.80 -25.61
CA ALA A 62 -7.29 6.26 -26.73
C ALA A 62 -7.98 7.51 -27.29
N THR A 63 -7.24 8.61 -27.41
CA THR A 63 -7.68 9.92 -27.91
C THR A 63 -8.68 9.83 -29.08
N PRO A 64 -9.97 10.16 -28.89
CA PRO A 64 -10.94 10.13 -30.00
C PRO A 64 -11.17 11.53 -30.57
N SER A 65 -11.22 11.60 -31.91
CA SER A 65 -11.73 12.75 -32.67
C SER A 65 -13.25 12.67 -32.81
N SER A 66 -13.94 13.82 -32.80
CA SER A 66 -15.40 13.99 -32.74
C SER A 66 -16.23 13.47 -33.94
N ALA A 67 -15.66 12.68 -34.85
CA ALA A 67 -16.30 12.28 -36.11
C ALA A 67 -17.12 10.97 -36.05
N SER A 68 -17.06 10.22 -34.96
CA SER A 68 -17.60 8.86 -34.83
C SER A 68 -18.67 8.71 -33.74
N TYR A 69 -19.54 9.72 -33.61
CA TYR A 69 -20.64 9.70 -32.63
C TYR A 69 -21.93 9.19 -33.29
N SER A 70 -22.41 8.04 -32.82
CA SER A 70 -23.72 7.49 -33.19
C SER A 70 -24.64 7.50 -31.97
N SER A 71 -25.77 8.19 -32.06
CA SER A 71 -26.77 8.27 -30.99
C SER A 71 -27.94 7.31 -31.28
N VAL A 72 -28.32 6.52 -30.28
CA VAL A 72 -29.55 5.73 -30.32
C VAL A 72 -30.50 6.29 -29.25
N SER A 73 -31.72 6.69 -29.66
CA SER A 73 -32.77 7.06 -28.72
C SER A 73 -33.43 5.79 -28.17
N LEU A 74 -33.37 5.61 -26.86
CA LEU A 74 -34.16 4.60 -26.15
C LEU A 74 -35.36 5.29 -25.51
N LEU A 75 -36.56 4.82 -25.88
CA LEU A 75 -37.81 5.22 -25.25
C LEU A 75 -38.08 4.20 -24.12
N GLU A 76 -38.10 4.64 -22.87
CA GLU A 76 -38.38 3.78 -21.73
C GLU A 76 -39.71 4.20 -21.09
N ASP A 77 -40.76 3.41 -21.30
CA ASP A 77 -42.06 3.63 -20.67
C ASP A 77 -42.06 3.01 -19.26
N LYS A 78 -41.96 3.85 -18.23
CA LYS A 78 -42.15 3.41 -16.85
C LYS A 78 -43.61 3.60 -16.45
N ALA A 79 -44.35 2.50 -16.39
CA ALA A 79 -45.65 2.48 -15.71
C ALA A 79 -45.42 2.57 -14.19
N THR A 80 -45.76 3.71 -13.58
CA THR A 80 -45.86 3.83 -12.13
C THR A 80 -47.30 3.53 -11.69
N THR A 81 -47.46 2.70 -10.68
CA THR A 81 -48.76 2.41 -10.05
C THR A 81 -49.20 3.61 -9.20
N ARG A 82 -49.72 4.66 -9.84
CA ARG A 82 -50.72 5.65 -9.36
C ARG A 82 -50.64 6.93 -10.20
N ASN A 83 -51.62 7.13 -11.07
CA ASN A 83 -52.09 8.39 -11.67
C ASN A 83 -51.15 9.61 -11.62
N ALA A 84 -49.97 9.49 -12.23
CA ALA A 84 -49.18 10.64 -12.66
C ALA A 84 -48.97 10.47 -14.16
N GLU A 85 -49.49 11.41 -14.95
CA GLU A 85 -49.20 11.49 -16.39
C GLU A 85 -47.68 11.53 -16.56
N SER A 86 -47.10 10.48 -17.13
CA SER A 86 -45.66 10.39 -17.36
C SER A 86 -45.28 11.28 -18.54
N SER A 87 -44.53 12.35 -18.29
CA SER A 87 -43.78 13.01 -19.36
C SER A 87 -42.68 12.05 -19.83
N ALA A 88 -42.69 11.72 -21.13
CA ALA A 88 -41.63 10.91 -21.73
C ALA A 88 -40.29 11.64 -21.59
N TYR A 89 -39.33 11.01 -20.91
CA TYR A 89 -37.95 11.50 -20.85
C TYR A 89 -37.14 10.81 -21.95
N THR A 90 -36.85 11.54 -23.02
CA THR A 90 -35.89 11.11 -24.04
C THR A 90 -34.47 11.44 -23.58
N GLY A 91 -33.76 10.44 -23.07
CA GLY A 91 -32.32 10.54 -22.83
C GLY A 91 -31.54 10.04 -24.05
N ASN A 92 -30.71 10.88 -24.64
CA ASN A 92 -29.77 10.44 -25.67
C ASN A 92 -28.56 9.78 -24.99
N ILE A 93 -28.46 8.46 -25.09
CA ILE A 93 -27.27 7.72 -24.69
C ILE A 93 -26.38 7.63 -25.93
N GLY A 94 -25.32 8.44 -25.95
CA GLY A 94 -24.29 8.37 -26.99
C GLY A 94 -23.32 7.24 -26.68
N PHE A 95 -23.15 6.33 -27.62
CA PHE A 95 -22.13 5.28 -27.53
C PHE A 95 -20.93 5.72 -28.37
N PHE A 96 -19.74 5.72 -27.77
CA PHE A 96 -18.51 5.85 -28.55
C PHE A 96 -18.26 4.50 -29.23
N GLU A 97 -18.02 4.49 -30.55
CA GLU A 97 -17.80 3.26 -31.35
C GLU A 97 -16.61 2.39 -30.86
N SER A 98 -15.86 2.85 -29.86
CA SER A 98 -14.68 2.17 -29.30
C SER A 98 -14.75 1.89 -27.79
N VAL A 99 -15.91 1.98 -27.13
CA VAL A 99 -16.04 1.65 -25.69
C VAL A 99 -16.64 0.26 -25.52
N SER A 100 -15.80 -0.69 -25.11
CA SER A 100 -16.25 -2.04 -24.74
C SER A 100 -16.85 -2.02 -23.33
N TYR A 101 -18.17 -2.17 -23.22
CA TYR A 101 -18.83 -2.34 -21.92
C TYR A 101 -18.59 -3.75 -21.39
N HIS A 102 -17.94 -3.84 -20.23
CA HIS A 102 -17.80 -5.09 -19.51
C HIS A 102 -18.97 -5.22 -18.54
N ARG A 103 -19.97 -6.04 -18.88
CA ARG A 103 -21.06 -6.34 -17.96
C ARG A 103 -20.51 -7.21 -16.82
N THR A 104 -20.79 -6.83 -15.58
CA THR A 104 -20.47 -7.64 -14.41
C THR A 104 -21.26 -8.94 -14.44
N VAL A 105 -20.60 -10.06 -14.12
CA VAL A 105 -21.25 -11.36 -13.95
C VAL A 105 -22.05 -11.35 -12.66
N SER A 106 -23.27 -11.89 -12.67
CA SER A 106 -24.10 -12.02 -11.47
C SER A 106 -24.80 -13.37 -11.43
N ILE A 107 -24.83 -14.01 -10.27
CA ILE A 107 -25.60 -15.25 -10.03
C ILE A 107 -27.02 -14.83 -9.67
N THR A 108 -28.02 -15.29 -10.43
CA THR A 108 -29.43 -14.96 -10.23
C THR A 108 -30.19 -15.99 -9.39
N SER A 109 -29.80 -17.26 -9.46
CA SER A 109 -30.32 -18.33 -8.61
C SER A 109 -29.37 -19.52 -8.55
N TYR A 110 -29.54 -20.37 -7.53
CA TYR A 110 -28.83 -21.63 -7.37
C TYR A 110 -29.68 -22.58 -6.52
N SER A 111 -29.39 -23.88 -6.57
CA SER A 111 -30.05 -24.87 -5.70
C SER A 111 -29.20 -26.11 -5.47
N ILE A 112 -29.37 -26.72 -4.29
CA ILE A 112 -28.89 -28.06 -3.96
C ILE A 112 -30.11 -28.91 -3.61
N SER A 113 -30.32 -30.05 -4.27
CA SER A 113 -31.39 -30.99 -3.89
C SER A 113 -30.94 -32.45 -4.03
N PRO A 114 -31.17 -33.31 -3.02
CA PRO A 114 -31.69 -32.96 -1.69
C PRO A 114 -30.60 -32.30 -0.82
N THR A 115 -31.00 -31.56 0.22
CA THR A 115 -30.08 -30.96 1.20
C THR A 115 -29.64 -31.95 2.29
N SER A 116 -30.30 -33.11 2.39
CA SER A 116 -29.90 -34.24 3.23
C SER A 116 -30.13 -35.53 2.44
N ALA A 117 -29.12 -36.40 2.39
CA ALA A 117 -29.18 -37.66 1.65
C ALA A 117 -28.40 -38.77 2.37
N VAL A 118 -28.69 -40.03 2.07
CA VAL A 118 -27.84 -41.14 2.56
C VAL A 118 -26.58 -41.26 1.70
N VAL A 119 -25.49 -41.76 2.29
CA VAL A 119 -24.26 -42.12 1.57
C VAL A 119 -24.57 -42.91 0.30
N GLY A 120 -24.00 -42.49 -0.84
CA GLY A 120 -24.24 -43.07 -2.17
C GLY A 120 -25.39 -42.42 -2.97
N SER A 121 -26.15 -41.50 -2.37
CA SER A 121 -27.17 -40.72 -3.08
C SER A 121 -26.54 -39.71 -4.05
N THR A 122 -27.26 -39.45 -5.14
CA THR A 122 -26.92 -38.37 -6.08
C THR A 122 -27.49 -37.04 -5.57
N ILE A 123 -26.69 -35.98 -5.66
CA ILE A 123 -27.05 -34.61 -5.28
C ILE A 123 -27.17 -33.77 -6.55
N GLY A 124 -28.35 -33.20 -6.80
CA GLY A 124 -28.59 -32.26 -7.88
C GLY A 124 -28.07 -30.86 -7.52
N LEU A 125 -27.18 -30.32 -8.36
CA LEU A 125 -26.62 -28.97 -8.24
C LEU A 125 -27.10 -28.12 -9.43
N SER A 126 -27.69 -26.95 -9.18
CA SER A 126 -28.08 -26.03 -10.25
C SER A 126 -27.63 -24.59 -9.97
N ILE A 127 -27.34 -23.84 -11.04
CA ILE A 127 -26.94 -22.43 -10.97
C ILE A 127 -27.49 -21.69 -12.20
N SER A 128 -27.99 -20.47 -12.00
CA SER A 128 -28.30 -19.51 -13.07
C SER A 128 -27.55 -18.22 -12.84
N ALA A 129 -26.94 -17.68 -13.89
CA ALA A 129 -26.15 -16.47 -13.90
C ALA A 129 -26.40 -15.65 -15.17
N LEU A 130 -26.11 -14.36 -15.10
CA LEU A 130 -26.14 -13.40 -16.21
C LEU A 130 -24.72 -12.93 -16.54
N ASN A 131 -24.49 -12.61 -17.83
CA ASN A 131 -23.20 -12.15 -18.35
C ASN A 131 -22.03 -13.09 -18.02
N TYR A 132 -22.30 -14.38 -17.95
CA TYR A 132 -21.31 -15.42 -17.65
C TYR A 132 -20.69 -15.99 -18.93
N GLN A 133 -19.47 -16.51 -18.81
CA GLN A 133 -18.78 -17.35 -19.78
C GLN A 133 -18.81 -18.82 -19.34
N SER A 134 -18.58 -19.08 -18.05
CA SER A 134 -18.67 -20.42 -17.47
C SER A 134 -19.20 -20.37 -16.04
N VAL A 135 -19.81 -21.47 -15.62
CA VAL A 135 -20.34 -21.68 -14.27
C VAL A 135 -19.86 -23.03 -13.75
N TRP A 136 -19.50 -23.10 -12.48
CA TRP A 136 -19.04 -24.34 -11.85
C TRP A 136 -19.34 -24.31 -10.34
N ALA A 137 -19.27 -25.46 -9.69
CA ALA A 137 -19.35 -25.57 -8.24
C ALA A 137 -18.06 -26.18 -7.68
N LYS A 138 -17.58 -25.64 -6.56
CA LYS A 138 -16.52 -26.22 -5.74
C LYS A 138 -17.16 -26.84 -4.50
N ILE A 139 -17.00 -28.14 -4.33
CA ILE A 139 -17.53 -28.89 -3.18
C ILE A 139 -16.38 -29.25 -2.25
N ILE A 140 -16.53 -28.96 -0.96
CA ILE A 140 -15.56 -29.30 0.10
C ILE A 140 -16.23 -30.31 1.03
N ALA A 141 -15.68 -31.52 1.08
CA ALA A 141 -16.12 -32.60 1.93
C ALA A 141 -15.73 -32.37 3.41
N PRO A 142 -16.34 -33.09 4.37
CA PRO A 142 -16.01 -32.97 5.80
C PRO A 142 -14.53 -33.21 6.16
N ASN A 143 -13.82 -33.99 5.34
CA ASN A 143 -12.39 -34.24 5.48
C ASN A 143 -11.50 -33.22 4.73
N SER A 144 -12.08 -32.08 4.33
CA SER A 144 -11.44 -31.01 3.54
C SER A 144 -10.98 -31.42 2.14
N GLN A 145 -11.46 -32.54 1.59
CA GLN A 145 -11.23 -32.86 0.17
C GLN A 145 -12.09 -31.97 -0.72
N GLU A 146 -11.47 -31.40 -1.75
CA GLU A 146 -12.12 -30.50 -2.69
C GLU A 146 -12.43 -31.20 -4.01
N GLN A 147 -13.60 -30.91 -4.58
CA GLN A 147 -14.03 -31.37 -5.89
C GLN A 147 -14.58 -30.19 -6.68
N THR A 148 -14.37 -30.18 -7.99
CA THR A 148 -14.94 -29.15 -8.88
C THR A 148 -15.85 -29.83 -9.89
N VAL A 149 -17.06 -29.31 -10.03
CA VAL A 149 -18.08 -29.81 -10.93
C VAL A 149 -18.44 -28.71 -11.90
N ASP A 150 -18.21 -28.95 -13.19
CA ASP A 150 -18.67 -28.05 -14.24
C ASP A 150 -20.19 -28.08 -14.32
N LEU A 151 -20.81 -26.89 -14.29
CA LEU A 151 -22.25 -26.74 -14.33
C LEU A 151 -22.69 -26.19 -15.68
N VAL A 152 -23.97 -26.38 -16.00
CA VAL A 152 -24.62 -25.74 -17.15
C VAL A 152 -25.64 -24.76 -16.62
N ASN A 153 -25.57 -23.52 -17.10
CA ASN A 153 -26.42 -22.44 -16.61
C ASN A 153 -27.92 -22.74 -16.81
N GLY A 154 -28.69 -22.66 -15.74
CA GLY A 154 -30.12 -22.98 -15.72
C GLY A 154 -30.45 -24.47 -15.74
N GLN A 155 -29.46 -25.36 -15.62
CA GLN A 155 -29.67 -26.81 -15.58
C GLN A 155 -29.19 -27.42 -14.27
N THR A 156 -29.80 -28.55 -13.89
CA THR A 156 -29.39 -29.36 -12.75
C THR A 156 -28.39 -30.43 -13.19
N VAL A 157 -27.21 -30.44 -12.58
CA VAL A 157 -26.18 -31.45 -12.76
C VAL A 157 -26.19 -32.41 -11.57
N ASN A 158 -26.21 -33.70 -11.86
CA ASN A 158 -26.17 -34.77 -10.88
C ASN A 158 -24.73 -35.01 -10.41
N TYR A 159 -24.45 -34.69 -9.16
CA TYR A 159 -23.17 -34.89 -8.49
C TYR A 159 -23.25 -36.11 -7.56
N LEU A 160 -22.28 -37.02 -7.68
CA LEU A 160 -22.13 -38.17 -6.79
C LEU A 160 -20.87 -37.98 -5.94
N PRO A 161 -20.99 -37.73 -4.62
CA PRO A 161 -19.85 -37.49 -3.75
C PRO A 161 -18.84 -38.66 -3.73
N SER A 162 -17.58 -38.42 -4.06
CA SER A 162 -16.53 -39.45 -4.09
C SER A 162 -15.21 -38.97 -3.47
N PRO A 163 -14.86 -39.34 -2.23
CA PRO A 163 -15.50 -40.37 -1.42
C PRO A 163 -16.81 -39.90 -0.77
N SER A 164 -17.75 -40.82 -0.60
CA SER A 164 -19.03 -40.55 0.07
C SER A 164 -18.86 -40.61 1.60
N ILE A 165 -18.31 -39.53 2.17
CA ILE A 165 -18.08 -39.39 3.62
C ILE A 165 -19.33 -38.79 4.27
N VAL A 166 -19.74 -39.33 5.41
CA VAL A 166 -20.85 -38.82 6.23
C VAL A 166 -20.50 -37.44 6.79
N GLY A 167 -21.45 -36.52 6.77
CA GLY A 167 -21.31 -35.17 7.32
C GLY A 167 -21.73 -34.06 6.35
N THR A 168 -21.45 -32.82 6.73
CA THR A 168 -21.82 -31.62 5.97
C THR A 168 -20.79 -31.27 4.91
N TYR A 169 -21.23 -31.18 3.66
CA TYR A 169 -20.46 -30.69 2.52
C TYR A 169 -20.75 -29.21 2.31
N SER A 170 -19.71 -28.41 2.11
CA SER A 170 -19.85 -27.01 1.69
C SER A 170 -19.72 -26.90 0.18
N VAL A 171 -20.64 -26.20 -0.47
CA VAL A 171 -20.68 -26.01 -1.93
C VAL A 171 -20.59 -24.52 -2.24
N THR A 172 -19.56 -24.12 -2.98
CA THR A 172 -19.42 -22.76 -3.51
C THR A 172 -19.71 -22.76 -5.00
N PHE A 173 -20.79 -22.12 -5.41
CA PHE A 173 -21.13 -21.87 -6.80
C PHE A 173 -20.36 -20.67 -7.32
N TYR A 174 -19.84 -20.77 -8.55
CA TYR A 174 -19.09 -19.73 -9.22
C TYR A 174 -19.66 -19.46 -10.60
N ALA A 175 -19.59 -18.19 -11.01
CA ALA A 175 -19.81 -17.75 -12.38
C ALA A 175 -18.69 -16.77 -12.75
N ASN A 176 -18.05 -16.95 -13.91
CA ASN A 176 -17.08 -15.98 -14.43
C ASN A 176 -17.59 -15.29 -15.68
N SER A 177 -17.10 -14.08 -15.97
CA SER A 177 -17.30 -13.42 -17.26
C SER A 177 -16.11 -13.67 -18.20
N SER A 178 -16.27 -13.31 -19.47
CA SER A 178 -15.18 -13.30 -20.46
C SER A 178 -14.04 -12.33 -20.14
N THR A 179 -14.22 -11.47 -19.14
CA THR A 179 -13.23 -10.48 -18.69
C THR A 179 -12.49 -10.93 -17.44
N GLY A 180 -12.81 -12.13 -16.92
CA GLY A 180 -12.25 -12.66 -15.67
C GLY A 180 -12.91 -12.13 -14.40
N ALA A 181 -14.03 -11.39 -14.48
CA ALA A 181 -14.81 -11.07 -13.28
C ALA A 181 -15.48 -12.35 -12.76
N ILE A 182 -15.52 -12.55 -11.44
CA ILE A 182 -16.06 -13.75 -10.81
C ILE A 182 -17.13 -13.35 -9.79
N ALA A 183 -18.28 -14.02 -9.82
CA ALA A 183 -19.29 -14.00 -8.76
C ALA A 183 -19.33 -15.37 -8.09
N SER A 184 -19.58 -15.40 -6.78
CA SER A 184 -19.66 -16.66 -6.02
C SER A 184 -20.69 -16.62 -4.90
N ILE A 185 -21.29 -17.77 -4.57
CA ILE A 185 -22.21 -17.95 -3.45
C ILE A 185 -22.01 -19.33 -2.79
N VAL A 186 -22.18 -19.41 -1.48
CA VAL A 186 -21.89 -20.63 -0.67
C VAL A 186 -23.18 -21.20 -0.08
N ASP A 187 -23.31 -22.52 -0.10
CA ASP A 187 -24.41 -23.31 0.48
C ASP A 187 -23.88 -24.66 0.99
N SER A 188 -24.75 -25.54 1.52
CA SER A 188 -24.33 -26.86 2.04
C SER A 188 -25.41 -27.94 1.93
N PHE A 189 -24.97 -29.20 1.99
CA PHE A 189 -25.83 -30.38 2.16
C PHE A 189 -25.20 -31.39 3.11
N GLU A 190 -25.98 -32.31 3.65
CA GLU A 190 -25.54 -33.33 4.61
C GLU A 190 -25.70 -34.74 4.05
N LEU A 191 -24.67 -35.58 4.23
CA LEU A 191 -24.77 -37.03 4.02
C LEU A 191 -24.90 -37.76 5.35
N THR A 192 -25.90 -38.63 5.48
CA THR A 192 -26.14 -39.48 6.65
C THR A 192 -25.82 -40.95 6.34
N GLU A 193 -25.51 -41.73 7.37
CA GLU A 193 -25.30 -43.18 7.21
C GLU A 193 -26.58 -43.86 6.73
N GLN A 194 -26.44 -44.81 5.80
CA GLN A 194 -27.54 -45.68 5.43
C GLN A 194 -27.92 -46.51 6.66
N ALA A 195 -29.14 -46.33 7.18
CA ALA A 195 -29.63 -47.13 8.29
C ALA A 195 -29.50 -48.61 7.91
N ALA A 196 -28.67 -49.36 8.64
CA ALA A 196 -28.51 -50.78 8.41
C ALA A 196 -29.89 -51.45 8.54
N GLU A 197 -30.41 -52.00 7.45
CA GLU A 197 -31.65 -52.76 7.48
C GLU A 197 -31.48 -53.91 8.47
N THR A 198 -32.24 -53.84 9.56
CA THR A 198 -32.31 -54.93 10.53
C THR A 198 -33.05 -56.08 9.87
N THR A 199 -32.30 -57.06 9.35
CA THR A 199 -32.84 -58.30 8.77
C THR A 199 -33.84 -58.93 9.75
N PRO A 200 -35.14 -59.03 9.42
CA PRO A 200 -36.09 -59.73 10.25
C PRO A 200 -35.82 -61.24 10.19
N SER A 201 -35.64 -61.82 11.37
CA SER A 201 -35.44 -63.25 11.58
C SER A 201 -36.62 -64.06 11.04
N SER A 202 -36.33 -64.84 10.00
CA SER A 202 -37.01 -66.03 9.47
C SER A 202 -38.05 -66.71 10.37
N GLY A 203 -39.29 -66.82 9.89
CA GLY A 203 -40.27 -67.79 10.37
C GLY A 203 -41.61 -67.77 9.62
N GLY A 204 -41.90 -68.83 8.85
CA GLY A 204 -43.28 -69.27 8.55
C GLY A 204 -43.78 -68.99 7.13
N GLY A 205 -43.90 -70.05 6.32
CA GLY A 205 -44.42 -70.01 4.96
C GLY A 205 -45.91 -69.72 4.87
N GLY A 206 -46.27 -68.90 3.90
CA GLY A 206 -47.62 -68.64 3.43
C GLY A 206 -47.49 -67.91 2.11
N THR A 207 -48.19 -68.40 1.09
CA THR A 207 -48.18 -67.92 -0.29
C THR A 207 -48.38 -66.40 -0.35
N THR A 208 -47.28 -65.65 -0.42
CA THR A 208 -47.30 -64.19 -0.47
C THR A 208 -47.46 -63.76 -1.92
N THR A 209 -48.62 -63.19 -2.23
CA THR A 209 -48.69 -62.13 -3.24
C THR A 209 -47.54 -61.18 -2.95
N ILE A 210 -46.63 -61.02 -3.92
CA ILE A 210 -45.53 -60.06 -3.84
C ILE A 210 -46.21 -58.69 -3.84
N THR A 211 -46.59 -58.23 -2.64
CA THR A 211 -46.90 -56.84 -2.39
C THR A 211 -45.57 -56.12 -2.55
N GLU A 212 -45.32 -55.66 -3.77
CA GLU A 212 -44.18 -54.83 -4.11
C GLU A 212 -44.24 -53.64 -3.15
N ASN A 213 -43.39 -53.67 -2.11
CA ASN A 213 -43.27 -52.57 -1.16
C ASN A 213 -42.73 -51.38 -1.94
N CYS A 214 -43.65 -50.55 -2.41
CA CYS A 214 -43.29 -49.30 -3.04
C CYS A 214 -42.86 -48.31 -1.94
N THR A 215 -42.01 -47.35 -2.28
CA THR A 215 -41.57 -46.29 -1.37
C THR A 215 -41.94 -44.93 -1.91
N TYR A 216 -42.39 -44.03 -1.04
CA TYR A 216 -42.61 -42.63 -1.35
C TYR A 216 -41.34 -41.83 -1.04
N ILE A 217 -40.81 -41.12 -2.02
CA ILE A 217 -39.64 -40.24 -1.85
C ILE A 217 -40.06 -38.87 -2.38
N TRP A 218 -40.09 -37.86 -1.53
CA TRP A 218 -40.58 -36.53 -1.91
C TRP A 218 -39.41 -35.55 -2.08
N ASP A 219 -39.25 -35.04 -3.31
CA ASP A 219 -38.34 -33.94 -3.64
C ASP A 219 -39.15 -32.64 -3.70
N CYS A 220 -38.87 -31.71 -2.79
CA CYS A 220 -39.61 -30.46 -2.67
C CYS A 220 -38.74 -29.26 -3.05
N THR A 221 -39.31 -28.31 -3.78
CA THR A 221 -38.66 -27.01 -3.98
C THR A 221 -38.51 -26.26 -2.65
N SER A 222 -37.63 -25.26 -2.62
CA SER A 222 -37.64 -24.26 -1.56
C SER A 222 -39.02 -23.60 -1.44
N TRP A 223 -39.35 -23.13 -0.25
CA TRP A 223 -40.53 -22.29 -0.03
C TRP A 223 -40.47 -21.06 -0.95
N SER A 224 -41.58 -20.74 -1.60
CA SER A 224 -41.72 -19.51 -2.38
C SER A 224 -41.51 -18.29 -1.50
N ILE A 225 -41.29 -17.14 -2.13
CA ILE A 225 -41.58 -15.87 -1.48
C ILE A 225 -42.99 -15.92 -0.90
N CYS A 226 -43.17 -15.35 0.28
CA CYS A 226 -44.52 -15.24 0.77
C CYS A 226 -45.32 -14.33 -0.19
N SER A 227 -46.57 -14.69 -0.46
CA SER A 227 -47.54 -13.89 -1.19
C SER A 227 -48.89 -14.11 -0.53
N ASP A 228 -49.64 -13.02 -0.28
CA ASP A 228 -50.94 -13.08 0.41
C ASP A 228 -50.90 -13.82 1.77
N GLY A 229 -49.79 -13.67 2.50
CA GLY A 229 -49.58 -14.30 3.82
C GLY A 229 -49.30 -15.80 3.77
N LYS A 230 -49.02 -16.37 2.59
CA LYS A 230 -48.72 -17.80 2.40
C LYS A 230 -47.43 -18.01 1.63
N GLN A 231 -46.64 -19.00 2.06
CA GLN A 231 -45.56 -19.58 1.26
C GLN A 231 -46.03 -20.89 0.67
N VAL A 232 -45.65 -21.14 -0.58
CA VAL A 232 -45.95 -22.39 -1.29
C VAL A 232 -44.67 -23.07 -1.75
N ARG A 233 -44.65 -24.39 -1.78
CA ARG A 233 -43.59 -25.17 -2.44
C ARG A 233 -44.22 -26.32 -3.21
N VAL A 234 -43.49 -26.84 -4.18
CA VAL A 234 -43.96 -27.98 -4.99
C VAL A 234 -43.16 -29.20 -4.59
N CYS A 235 -43.85 -30.27 -4.19
CA CYS A 235 -43.26 -31.56 -3.84
C CYS A 235 -43.62 -32.59 -4.90
N LYS A 236 -42.60 -33.15 -5.55
CA LYS A 236 -42.72 -34.22 -6.55
C LYS A 236 -42.31 -35.55 -5.92
N ASN A 237 -43.17 -36.56 -6.08
CA ASN A 237 -42.79 -37.92 -5.71
C ASN A 237 -41.80 -38.47 -6.75
N THR A 238 -40.61 -38.83 -6.30
CA THR A 238 -39.55 -39.50 -7.05
C THR A 238 -39.43 -40.98 -6.67
N GLY A 239 -40.27 -41.46 -5.75
CA GLY A 239 -40.35 -42.87 -5.34
C GLY A 239 -41.10 -43.76 -6.32
N THR A 240 -41.20 -45.05 -5.99
CA THR A 240 -41.85 -46.08 -6.83
C THR A 240 -43.36 -46.16 -6.63
N CYS A 241 -43.88 -45.63 -5.52
CA CYS A 241 -45.32 -45.61 -5.28
C CYS A 241 -46.05 -44.58 -6.14
N VAL A 242 -47.27 -44.93 -6.56
CA VAL A 242 -48.25 -43.96 -7.08
C VAL A 242 -49.17 -43.55 -5.94
N GLY A 243 -49.23 -42.24 -5.62
CA GLY A 243 -50.09 -41.71 -4.57
C GLY A 243 -49.57 -40.43 -3.92
N THR A 244 -50.26 -39.96 -2.89
CA THR A 244 -49.89 -38.75 -2.10
C THR A 244 -49.66 -39.07 -0.63
N GLU A 245 -49.46 -40.34 -0.29
CA GLU A 245 -49.19 -40.74 1.09
C GLU A 245 -47.83 -40.18 1.55
N GLY A 246 -47.81 -39.61 2.76
CA GLY A 246 -46.62 -38.94 3.29
C GLY A 246 -46.19 -37.67 2.56
N LYS A 247 -47.02 -37.12 1.65
CA LYS A 247 -46.67 -35.87 0.94
C LYS A 247 -46.43 -34.73 1.94
N PRO A 248 -45.25 -34.09 1.93
CA PRO A 248 -44.97 -32.96 2.80
C PRO A 248 -45.92 -31.79 2.53
N ILE A 249 -46.14 -30.94 3.54
CA ILE A 249 -46.96 -29.73 3.37
C ILE A 249 -46.38 -28.84 2.26
N GLU A 250 -47.26 -28.39 1.37
CA GLU A 250 -46.93 -27.52 0.24
C GLU A 250 -47.35 -26.06 0.47
N GLN A 251 -48.05 -25.78 1.58
CA GLN A 251 -48.47 -24.45 1.95
C GLN A 251 -48.27 -24.22 3.44
N ARG A 252 -47.70 -23.06 3.81
CA ARG A 252 -47.63 -22.60 5.20
C ARG A 252 -47.99 -21.12 5.29
N VAL A 253 -48.57 -20.74 6.43
CA VAL A 253 -48.80 -19.33 6.77
C VAL A 253 -47.44 -18.70 7.08
N CYS A 254 -47.22 -17.48 6.62
CA CYS A 254 -45.97 -16.77 6.88
C CYS A 254 -45.92 -16.31 8.33
N SER A 255 -44.75 -16.36 8.94
CA SER A 255 -44.55 -15.70 10.22
C SER A 255 -44.65 -14.19 10.01
N ASP A 256 -45.48 -13.52 10.82
CA ASP A 256 -45.60 -12.05 10.87
C ASP A 256 -44.39 -11.42 11.58
N ALA A 257 -43.19 -11.96 11.33
CA ALA A 257 -41.98 -11.45 11.94
C ALA A 257 -41.65 -10.08 11.34
N LEU A 258 -41.59 -9.06 12.18
CA LEU A 258 -41.18 -7.71 11.81
C LEU A 258 -39.73 -7.53 12.25
N PHE A 259 -38.86 -7.18 11.31
CA PHE A 259 -37.45 -6.88 11.63
C PHE A 259 -37.23 -5.38 11.74
N ASP A 260 -36.59 -4.98 12.83
CA ASP A 260 -36.00 -3.68 13.04
C ASP A 260 -34.48 -3.81 12.82
N VAL A 261 -33.90 -2.89 12.06
CA VAL A 261 -32.49 -2.95 11.68
C VAL A 261 -31.84 -1.68 12.17
N THR A 262 -30.87 -1.84 13.07
CA THR A 262 -30.11 -0.72 13.62
C THR A 262 -28.64 -0.87 13.22
N LEU A 263 -28.06 0.19 12.68
CA LEU A 263 -26.62 0.28 12.45
C LEU A 263 -25.99 1.09 13.56
N LYS A 264 -24.94 0.55 14.17
CA LYS A 264 -24.14 1.24 15.16
C LYS A 264 -22.68 1.24 14.70
N PHE A 265 -22.19 2.38 14.24
CA PHE A 265 -20.73 2.60 14.18
C PHE A 265 -20.20 2.79 15.60
N THR A 266 -19.39 1.84 16.06
CA THR A 266 -18.65 2.02 17.31
C THR A 266 -17.49 2.99 17.09
N ASP A 267 -16.79 2.88 15.96
CA ASP A 267 -15.83 3.86 15.43
C ASP A 267 -15.56 3.51 13.96
N LEU A 268 -15.85 4.40 13.01
CA LEU A 268 -15.56 4.15 11.60
C LEU A 268 -14.05 4.34 11.36
N VAL A 269 -13.27 3.31 11.67
CA VAL A 269 -11.83 3.29 11.44
C VAL A 269 -11.59 2.65 10.09
N ILE A 270 -11.26 3.46 9.10
CA ILE A 270 -10.71 2.94 7.85
C ILE A 270 -9.22 2.77 8.06
N THR A 271 -8.81 1.52 8.16
CA THR A 271 -7.42 1.16 8.35
C THR A 271 -6.61 1.49 7.10
N GLU A 272 -5.29 1.56 7.22
CA GLU A 272 -4.37 1.73 6.08
C GLU A 272 -4.59 0.67 4.98
N ASN A 273 -5.21 -0.46 5.32
CA ASN A 273 -5.53 -1.56 4.40
C ASN A 273 -6.86 -1.37 3.65
N ASN A 274 -7.51 -0.21 3.78
CA ASN A 274 -8.83 0.06 3.18
C ASN A 274 -9.92 -0.92 3.67
N THR A 275 -9.85 -1.29 4.95
CA THR A 275 -10.85 -2.13 5.59
C THR A 275 -11.88 -1.26 6.29
N LEU A 276 -13.16 -1.47 6.00
CA LEU A 276 -14.28 -0.83 6.69
C LEU A 276 -14.88 -1.82 7.71
N GLU A 277 -14.89 -1.43 8.98
CA GLU A 277 -15.46 -2.23 10.08
C GLU A 277 -16.67 -1.51 10.70
N PHE A 278 -17.75 -2.25 10.93
CA PHE A 278 -18.97 -1.73 11.54
C PHE A 278 -19.77 -2.84 12.22
N ASN A 279 -20.60 -2.46 13.19
CA ASN A 279 -21.47 -3.37 13.91
C ASN A 279 -22.90 -3.32 13.32
N VAL A 280 -23.50 -4.50 13.13
CA VAL A 280 -24.85 -4.66 12.63
C VAL A 280 -25.71 -5.28 13.72
N ASP A 281 -26.80 -4.61 14.06
CA ASP A 281 -27.72 -4.99 15.14
C ASP A 281 -29.11 -5.26 14.54
N LEU A 282 -29.52 -6.52 14.52
CA LEU A 282 -30.75 -7.00 13.89
C LEU A 282 -31.70 -7.48 14.97
N ILE A 283 -32.86 -6.85 15.09
CA ILE A 283 -33.84 -7.16 16.12
C ILE A 283 -35.13 -7.62 15.45
N GLU A 284 -35.41 -8.91 15.57
CA GLU A 284 -36.69 -9.50 15.22
C GLU A 284 -37.71 -9.24 16.33
N ARG A 285 -38.82 -8.58 15.99
CA ARG A 285 -39.95 -8.37 16.88
C ARG A 285 -41.04 -9.39 16.57
N GLY A 286 -41.31 -10.28 17.52
CA GLY A 286 -42.46 -11.18 17.49
C GLY A 286 -42.26 -12.51 16.76
N GLY A 287 -41.05 -12.81 16.29
CA GLY A 287 -40.72 -14.12 15.74
C GLY A 287 -40.37 -15.14 16.83
N ILE A 288 -40.93 -16.34 16.70
CA ILE A 288 -40.60 -17.50 17.55
C ILE A 288 -39.68 -18.50 16.85
N GLU A 289 -39.62 -18.45 15.51
CA GLU A 289 -38.84 -19.37 14.67
C GLU A 289 -37.59 -18.68 14.14
N LYS A 290 -36.57 -19.48 13.79
CA LYS A 290 -35.41 -18.99 13.05
C LYS A 290 -35.83 -18.62 11.63
N ILE A 291 -35.52 -17.40 11.21
CA ILE A 291 -35.81 -16.91 9.85
C ILE A 291 -34.49 -16.59 9.16
N ASP A 292 -34.33 -17.10 7.95
CA ASP A 292 -33.24 -16.71 7.06
C ASP A 292 -33.54 -15.34 6.43
N VAL A 293 -32.64 -14.40 6.65
CA VAL A 293 -32.72 -13.05 6.07
C VAL A 293 -31.57 -12.84 5.09
N GLN A 294 -31.86 -12.22 3.95
CA GLN A 294 -30.85 -11.79 3.00
C GLN A 294 -30.46 -10.35 3.30
N ILE A 295 -29.17 -10.11 3.51
CA ILE A 295 -28.62 -8.82 3.91
C ILE A 295 -27.75 -8.29 2.77
N LYS A 296 -28.10 -7.12 2.22
CA LYS A 296 -27.33 -6.40 1.20
C LYS A 296 -26.64 -5.21 1.84
N TYR A 297 -25.31 -5.21 1.82
CA TYR A 297 -24.46 -4.07 2.19
C TYR A 297 -24.15 -3.25 0.95
N SER A 298 -24.38 -1.95 1.00
CA SER A 298 -24.11 -1.01 -0.09
C SER A 298 -23.33 0.19 0.44
N ILE A 299 -22.30 0.64 -0.29
CA ILE A 299 -21.66 1.94 -0.02
C ILE A 299 -22.05 2.86 -1.17
N ILE A 300 -22.67 3.99 -0.82
CA ILE A 300 -23.22 4.96 -1.75
C ILE A 300 -22.45 6.27 -1.61
N ASP A 301 -22.00 6.85 -2.71
CA ASP A 301 -21.31 8.15 -2.68
C ASP A 301 -22.29 9.34 -2.55
N LYS A 302 -21.73 10.55 -2.42
CA LYS A 302 -22.51 11.80 -2.37
C LYS A 302 -23.41 12.06 -3.59
N ASP A 303 -23.09 11.45 -4.74
CA ASP A 303 -23.82 11.59 -6.01
C ASP A 303 -24.88 10.47 -6.16
N ASN A 304 -25.11 9.70 -5.08
CA ASN A 304 -26.05 8.60 -4.97
C ASN A 304 -25.70 7.39 -5.86
N ASN A 305 -24.42 7.20 -6.20
CA ASN A 305 -23.95 6.03 -6.92
C ASN A 305 -23.55 4.92 -5.93
N GLU A 306 -24.04 3.70 -6.16
CA GLU A 306 -23.59 2.51 -5.44
C GLU A 306 -22.20 2.09 -5.95
N ILE A 307 -21.17 2.35 -5.15
CA ILE A 307 -19.76 2.06 -5.48
C ILE A 307 -19.28 0.71 -4.94
N PHE A 308 -20.01 0.13 -3.99
CA PHE A 308 -19.76 -1.20 -3.45
C PHE A 308 -21.08 -1.89 -3.12
N SER A 309 -21.16 -3.20 -3.35
CA SER A 309 -22.34 -4.03 -3.05
C SER A 309 -21.93 -5.46 -2.66
N GLN A 310 -22.50 -5.99 -1.58
CA GLN A 310 -22.31 -7.38 -1.16
C GLN A 310 -23.60 -7.92 -0.56
N ILE A 311 -23.96 -9.18 -0.87
CA ILE A 311 -25.13 -9.86 -0.32
C ILE A 311 -24.68 -11.08 0.49
N GLU A 312 -25.33 -11.32 1.63
CA GLU A 312 -25.18 -12.57 2.41
C GLU A 312 -26.51 -13.00 3.01
N THR A 313 -26.58 -14.22 3.55
CA THR A 313 -27.77 -14.75 4.23
C THR A 313 -27.42 -15.08 5.69
N LYS A 314 -28.30 -14.73 6.63
CA LYS A 314 -28.15 -15.02 8.06
C LYS A 314 -29.46 -15.58 8.62
N ALA A 315 -29.36 -16.63 9.43
CA ALA A 315 -30.48 -17.11 10.24
C ALA A 315 -30.58 -16.28 11.52
N ILE A 316 -31.74 -15.68 11.78
CA ILE A 316 -32.01 -14.82 12.95
C ILE A 316 -33.14 -15.44 13.78
N GLN A 317 -33.01 -15.38 15.10
CA GLN A 317 -34.07 -15.67 16.05
C GLN A 317 -33.96 -14.69 17.21
N GLY A 318 -34.88 -13.74 17.30
CA GLY A 318 -34.79 -12.64 18.28
C GLY A 318 -33.75 -11.59 17.89
N GLU A 319 -32.62 -11.51 18.58
CA GLU A 319 -31.59 -10.49 18.35
C GLU A 319 -30.30 -11.11 17.78
N LEU A 320 -29.75 -10.52 16.72
CA LEU A 320 -28.47 -10.87 16.15
C LEU A 320 -27.58 -9.61 16.05
N ASN A 321 -26.52 -9.61 16.84
CA ASN A 321 -25.49 -8.57 16.84
C ASN A 321 -24.16 -9.17 16.35
N TYR A 322 -23.54 -8.58 15.34
CA TYR A 322 -22.24 -9.01 14.83
C TYR A 322 -21.45 -7.86 14.18
N ASP A 323 -20.12 -8.02 14.19
CA ASP A 323 -19.21 -7.13 13.48
C ASP A 323 -19.05 -7.57 12.02
N LYS A 324 -19.23 -6.63 11.10
CA LYS A 324 -19.01 -6.82 9.66
C LYS A 324 -17.74 -6.10 9.24
N ARG A 325 -16.89 -6.83 8.54
CA ARG A 325 -15.68 -6.33 7.90
C ARG A 325 -15.86 -6.37 6.39
N ILE A 326 -15.60 -5.25 5.71
CA ILE A 326 -15.49 -5.17 4.26
C ILE A 326 -14.04 -4.84 3.92
N GLU A 327 -13.37 -5.76 3.23
CA GLU A 327 -11.97 -5.65 2.86
C GLU A 327 -11.81 -5.04 1.47
N GLU A 328 -10.65 -4.42 1.22
CA GLU A 328 -10.23 -3.91 -0.10
C GLU A 328 -11.13 -2.80 -0.71
N VAL A 329 -11.84 -2.02 0.11
CA VAL A 329 -12.73 -0.96 -0.39
C VAL A 329 -11.95 0.30 -0.74
N LYS A 330 -11.71 0.53 -2.04
CA LYS A 330 -11.01 1.74 -2.51
C LYS A 330 -11.97 2.93 -2.54
N LEU A 331 -12.03 3.68 -1.45
CA LEU A 331 -12.82 4.91 -1.34
C LEU A 331 -11.95 6.15 -1.57
N GLU A 332 -12.44 7.08 -2.40
CA GLU A 332 -11.81 8.39 -2.54
C GLU A 332 -12.20 9.31 -1.38
N ASN A 333 -11.55 10.48 -1.27
CA ASN A 333 -11.98 11.48 -0.30
C ASN A 333 -13.40 11.95 -0.61
N GLY A 334 -14.28 11.90 0.38
CA GLY A 334 -15.65 12.32 0.20
C GLY A 334 -16.59 11.83 1.28
N GLU A 335 -17.86 12.23 1.15
CA GLU A 335 -18.96 11.76 1.97
C GLU A 335 -19.59 10.52 1.33
N TYR A 336 -19.91 9.54 2.16
CA TYR A 336 -20.50 8.27 1.77
C TYR A 336 -21.64 7.89 2.72
N ILE A 337 -22.49 6.98 2.26
CA ILE A 337 -23.58 6.37 3.01
C ILE A 337 -23.33 4.87 3.00
N LEU A 338 -23.14 4.27 4.18
CA LEU A 338 -23.26 2.84 4.34
C LEU A 338 -24.74 2.52 4.49
N ARG A 339 -25.27 1.69 3.59
CA ARG A 339 -26.65 1.24 3.60
C ARG A 339 -26.70 -0.26 3.78
N VAL A 340 -27.47 -0.73 4.74
CA VAL A 340 -27.75 -2.16 4.95
C VAL A 340 -29.22 -2.38 4.70
N ASP A 341 -29.54 -3.12 3.63
CA ASP A 341 -30.88 -3.56 3.32
C ASP A 341 -31.06 -5.02 3.73
N ILE A 342 -32.21 -5.34 4.31
CA ILE A 342 -32.57 -6.70 4.70
C ILE A 342 -33.85 -7.07 3.99
N LEU A 343 -33.80 -8.18 3.27
CA LEU A 343 -34.93 -8.84 2.65
C LEU A 343 -35.28 -10.08 3.46
N TYR A 344 -36.52 -10.13 3.94
CA TYR A 344 -37.03 -11.24 4.73
C TYR A 344 -38.48 -11.55 4.34
N GLY A 345 -38.88 -12.80 4.55
CA GLY A 345 -40.26 -13.26 4.34
C GLY A 345 -40.89 -12.83 3.01
N ASN A 346 -41.96 -12.04 3.12
CA ASN A 346 -42.89 -11.55 2.09
C ASN A 346 -42.31 -10.49 1.13
N LEU A 347 -41.02 -10.58 0.79
CA LEU A 347 -40.25 -9.47 0.20
C LEU A 347 -40.32 -8.20 1.07
N GLN A 348 -40.51 -8.38 2.37
CA GLN A 348 -40.46 -7.28 3.31
C GLN A 348 -39.02 -6.78 3.37
N ARG A 349 -38.89 -5.45 3.37
CA ARG A 349 -37.61 -4.79 3.37
C ARG A 349 -37.50 -3.91 4.60
N ALA A 350 -36.49 -4.16 5.41
CA ALA A 350 -36.00 -3.19 6.38
C ALA A 350 -34.66 -2.66 5.89
N PHE A 351 -34.33 -1.43 6.23
CA PHE A 351 -33.02 -0.89 5.91
C PHE A 351 -32.55 0.09 6.97
N ALA A 352 -31.24 0.24 7.06
CA ALA A 352 -30.59 1.24 7.88
C ALA A 352 -29.50 1.92 7.07
N GLU A 353 -29.31 3.21 7.32
CA GLU A 353 -28.30 4.03 6.64
C GLU A 353 -27.47 4.79 7.67
N GLN A 354 -26.17 4.88 7.42
CA GLN A 354 -25.28 5.68 8.24
C GLN A 354 -24.24 6.40 7.37
N LYS A 355 -24.17 7.73 7.55
CA LYS A 355 -23.25 8.59 6.81
C LYS A 355 -21.85 8.55 7.42
N PHE A 356 -20.83 8.57 6.57
CA PHE A 356 -19.44 8.64 6.97
C PHE A 356 -18.59 9.44 5.97
N GLU A 357 -17.46 9.98 6.41
CA GLU A 357 -16.60 10.81 5.58
C GLU A 357 -15.19 10.20 5.50
N ILE A 358 -14.70 10.01 4.28
CA ILE A 358 -13.32 9.67 4.01
C ILE A 358 -12.53 10.97 3.93
N ARG A 359 -11.79 11.23 4.98
CA ARG A 359 -10.69 12.18 4.92
C ARG A 359 -9.42 11.36 4.75
N LYS A 360 -8.78 11.40 3.58
CA LYS A 360 -7.33 11.13 3.53
C LYS A 360 -6.76 11.99 4.63
N GLU A 361 -6.16 11.34 5.62
CA GLU A 361 -5.39 12.04 6.61
C GLU A 361 -4.46 12.95 5.80
N GLU A 362 -4.75 14.25 5.80
CA GLU A 362 -3.87 15.23 5.21
C GLU A 362 -2.65 15.16 6.09
N LEU A 363 -1.74 14.25 5.73
CA LEU A 363 -0.45 13.95 6.33
C LEU A 363 0.03 15.26 6.91
N TRP A 364 -0.16 15.45 8.22
CA TRP A 364 -0.17 16.76 8.88
C TRP A 364 1.03 17.55 8.38
N THR A 365 0.86 18.35 7.32
CA THR A 365 1.90 19.28 6.93
C THR A 365 1.74 20.34 7.98
N SER A 366 2.53 20.19 9.03
CA SER A 366 2.40 20.95 10.25
C SER A 366 2.20 22.45 9.93
N PRO A 367 1.58 23.22 10.83
CA PRO A 367 1.42 24.66 10.70
C PRO A 367 2.71 25.45 10.38
N ALA A 368 3.88 24.79 10.33
CA ALA A 368 5.14 25.29 9.82
C ALA A 368 5.07 25.97 8.44
N LYS A 369 4.19 25.55 7.50
CA LYS A 369 4.15 26.18 6.16
C LYS A 369 3.62 27.61 6.12
N LYS A 370 2.78 28.03 7.09
CA LYS A 370 2.42 29.47 7.21
C LYS A 370 3.47 30.27 7.98
N PHE A 371 4.29 29.61 8.81
CA PHE A 371 5.39 30.26 9.52
C PHE A 371 6.63 30.50 8.63
N THR A 372 6.88 29.68 7.60
CA THR A 372 8.10 29.77 6.77
C THR A 372 8.21 31.06 5.96
N ASN A 373 7.13 31.59 5.38
CA ASN A 373 7.22 32.84 4.60
C ASN A 373 7.49 34.07 5.48
N LYS A 374 6.92 34.14 6.69
CA LYS A 374 7.27 35.21 7.64
C LYS A 374 8.70 35.06 8.17
N LEU A 375 9.15 33.83 8.45
CA LEU A 375 10.51 33.58 8.93
C LEU A 375 11.58 33.85 7.86
N LEU A 376 11.28 33.62 6.57
CA LEU A 376 12.17 33.93 5.45
C LEU A 376 12.37 35.44 5.28
N ILE A 377 11.31 36.25 5.44
CA ILE A 377 11.42 37.71 5.38
C ILE A 377 12.23 38.25 6.59
N ILE A 378 12.00 37.70 7.78
CA ILE A 378 12.74 38.08 8.99
C ILE A 378 14.22 37.65 8.88
N SER A 379 14.51 36.42 8.47
CA SER A 379 15.90 35.96 8.30
C SER A 379 16.64 36.68 7.18
N GLY A 380 15.98 36.99 6.06
CA GLY A 380 16.54 37.79 4.97
C GLY A 380 16.93 39.20 5.42
N SER A 381 16.06 39.88 6.19
CA SER A 381 16.36 41.21 6.72
C SER A 381 17.50 41.20 7.75
N LEU A 382 17.60 40.15 8.57
CA LEU A 382 18.67 39.97 9.55
C LEU A 382 20.04 39.74 8.89
N ILE A 383 20.09 38.99 7.79
CA ILE A 383 21.31 38.78 7.00
C ILE A 383 21.79 40.09 6.37
N ILE A 384 20.88 40.88 5.79
CA ILE A 384 21.21 42.19 5.20
C ILE A 384 21.79 43.14 6.26
N LEU A 385 21.18 43.17 7.46
CA LEU A 385 21.66 43.96 8.58
C LEU A 385 23.07 43.52 9.01
N LEU A 386 23.33 42.22 9.07
CA LEU A 386 24.62 41.66 9.47
C LEU A 386 25.72 41.98 8.44
N VAL A 387 25.40 41.94 7.14
CA VAL A 387 26.30 42.40 6.06
C VAL A 387 26.61 43.89 6.18
N LEU A 388 25.62 44.72 6.47
CA LEU A 388 25.82 46.16 6.71
C LEU A 388 26.72 46.42 7.92
N ILE A 389 26.51 45.71 9.03
CA ILE A 389 27.36 45.80 10.22
C ILE A 389 28.81 45.41 9.88
N ILE A 390 29.02 44.31 9.13
CA ILE A 390 30.36 43.89 8.68
C ILE A 390 31.00 44.98 7.81
N LEU A 391 30.27 45.56 6.86
CA LEU A 391 30.78 46.65 6.02
C LEU A 391 31.16 47.88 6.84
N ILE A 392 30.35 48.26 7.84
CA ILE A 392 30.63 49.36 8.77
C ILE A 392 31.88 49.05 9.61
N LEU A 393 32.01 47.83 10.14
CA LEU A 393 33.18 47.39 10.91
C LEU A 393 34.45 47.37 10.04
N MET A 394 34.34 46.94 8.78
CA MET A 394 35.45 47.00 7.82
C MET A 394 35.84 48.44 7.48
N LYS A 395 34.88 49.36 7.42
CA LYS A 395 35.14 50.80 7.21
C LYS A 395 35.79 51.43 8.45
N ARG A 396 35.32 51.11 9.66
CA ARG A 396 35.90 51.58 10.93
C ARG A 396 37.32 51.03 11.17
N ARG A 397 37.62 49.80 10.73
CA ARG A 397 38.98 49.21 10.87
C ARG A 397 40.06 49.88 10.01
N LYS A 398 39.71 50.74 9.04
CA LYS A 398 40.71 51.50 8.26
C LYS A 398 41.34 52.67 9.02
N GLY A 399 40.86 53.02 10.22
CA GLY A 399 41.35 54.19 10.96
C GLY A 399 42.52 53.97 11.94
N LYS A 400 42.88 52.72 12.29
CA LYS A 400 43.97 52.49 13.26
C LYS A 400 45.29 52.25 12.53
N LYS A 401 46.16 53.27 12.58
CA LYS A 401 47.57 53.28 12.14
C LYS A 401 48.29 52.01 12.61
N ARG A 402 48.38 50.99 11.74
CA ARG A 402 49.28 49.85 11.90
C ARG A 402 50.45 50.02 10.95
N SER A 403 51.63 49.69 11.48
CA SER A 403 52.97 49.97 10.95
C SER A 403 53.11 49.90 9.42
N VAL A 404 53.78 50.93 8.89
CA VAL A 404 54.04 51.18 7.46
C VAL A 404 54.71 49.99 6.75
N VAL A 405 55.36 49.10 7.50
CA VAL A 405 56.13 47.96 6.97
C VAL A 405 55.22 46.77 6.59
N TYR A 406 54.14 46.48 7.33
CA TYR A 406 53.23 45.38 6.98
C TYR A 406 52.23 45.76 5.87
N GLN A 407 51.89 47.04 5.76
CA GLN A 407 50.96 47.52 4.74
C GLN A 407 51.51 47.41 3.30
N ARG A 408 52.83 47.51 3.08
CA ARG A 408 53.41 47.35 1.73
C ARG A 408 53.27 45.90 1.21
N LYS A 409 53.43 44.89 2.08
CA LYS A 409 53.35 43.47 1.68
C LYS A 409 51.92 43.02 1.40
N VAL A 410 50.94 43.52 2.15
CA VAL A 410 49.52 43.19 1.97
C VAL A 410 48.87 43.98 0.81
N LYS A 411 49.29 45.23 0.58
CA LYS A 411 48.78 46.05 -0.54
C LYS A 411 49.19 45.49 -1.90
N HIS A 412 50.33 44.81 -2.01
CA HIS A 412 50.77 44.17 -3.25
C HIS A 412 49.96 42.89 -3.57
N ASN A 413 49.58 42.10 -2.57
CA ASN A 413 48.76 40.89 -2.77
C ASN A 413 47.27 41.21 -3.02
N LEU A 414 46.73 42.27 -2.40
CA LEU A 414 45.36 42.71 -2.66
C LEU A 414 45.17 43.38 -4.03
N ARG A 415 46.21 44.05 -4.58
CA ARG A 415 46.16 44.57 -5.97
C ARG A 415 46.05 43.46 -7.01
N ARG A 416 46.53 42.25 -6.72
CA ARG A 416 46.44 41.09 -7.63
C ARG A 416 45.06 40.44 -7.64
N ILE A 417 44.28 40.60 -6.56
CA ILE A 417 42.92 40.02 -6.44
C ILE A 417 41.84 41.02 -6.87
N ARG A 418 42.16 42.32 -6.91
CA ARG A 418 41.33 43.36 -7.53
C ARG A 418 41.45 43.31 -9.06
N SER A 419 41.28 42.13 -9.66
CA SER A 419 41.07 42.06 -11.10
C SER A 419 39.73 42.74 -11.40
N LYS A 420 39.69 43.57 -12.44
CA LYS A 420 38.48 44.29 -12.86
C LYS A 420 37.28 43.33 -13.01
N SER A 421 37.54 42.05 -13.32
CA SER A 421 36.57 40.96 -13.41
C SER A 421 35.76 40.73 -12.14
N PHE A 422 36.35 40.83 -10.94
CA PHE A 422 35.62 40.58 -9.69
C PHE A 422 34.61 41.69 -9.38
N SER A 423 34.97 42.95 -9.65
CA SER A 423 34.04 44.08 -9.49
C SER A 423 32.91 44.03 -10.50
N VAL A 424 33.18 43.62 -11.74
CA VAL A 424 32.15 43.43 -12.77
C VAL A 424 31.18 42.31 -12.40
N MET A 425 31.69 41.18 -11.88
CA MET A 425 30.85 40.06 -11.44
C MET A 425 29.94 40.43 -10.26
N LEU A 426 30.48 41.18 -9.27
CA LEU A 426 29.73 41.63 -8.10
C LEU A 426 28.60 42.60 -8.50
N VAL A 427 28.89 43.55 -9.41
CA VAL A 427 27.88 44.48 -9.92
C VAL A 427 26.81 43.72 -10.72
N GLY A 428 27.20 42.72 -11.52
CA GLY A 428 26.26 41.85 -12.24
C GLY A 428 25.26 41.14 -11.32
N PHE A 429 25.73 40.56 -10.21
CA PHE A 429 24.84 39.93 -9.23
C PHE A 429 23.91 40.91 -8.51
N ILE A 430 24.40 42.12 -8.19
CA ILE A 430 23.56 43.16 -7.57
C ILE A 430 22.46 43.60 -8.54
N VAL A 431 22.78 43.81 -9.82
CA VAL A 431 21.80 44.21 -10.85
C VAL A 431 20.76 43.10 -11.09
N ILE A 432 21.18 41.83 -11.19
CA ILE A 432 20.26 40.69 -11.36
C ILE A 432 19.36 40.52 -10.13
N GLY A 433 19.91 40.63 -8.92
CA GLY A 433 19.12 40.58 -7.68
C GLY A 433 18.13 41.75 -7.57
N PHE A 434 18.53 42.96 -7.97
CA PHE A 434 17.66 44.12 -7.97
C PHE A 434 16.53 43.99 -9.00
N LEU A 435 16.82 43.49 -10.21
CA LEU A 435 15.81 43.23 -11.24
C LEU A 435 14.80 42.15 -10.81
N ALA A 436 15.23 41.11 -10.10
CA ALA A 436 14.34 40.07 -9.59
C ALA A 436 13.36 40.58 -8.51
N VAL A 437 13.83 41.48 -7.63
CA VAL A 437 13.01 42.06 -6.56
C VAL A 437 12.02 43.12 -7.08
N PHE A 438 12.42 43.92 -8.08
CA PHE A 438 11.55 44.98 -8.61
C PHE A 438 10.50 44.51 -9.61
N ARG A 439 10.68 43.33 -10.24
CA ARG A 439 9.69 42.80 -11.20
C ARG A 439 8.36 42.44 -10.55
N SER A 440 8.33 42.18 -9.25
CA SER A 440 7.08 41.89 -8.51
C SER A 440 6.21 43.12 -8.23
N LYS A 441 6.63 44.33 -8.62
CA LYS A 441 5.85 45.58 -8.40
C LYS A 441 5.51 46.37 -9.67
N PHE A 442 5.96 45.94 -10.85
CA PHE A 442 5.57 46.58 -12.11
C PHE A 442 4.29 45.93 -12.67
N THR A 443 3.15 46.29 -12.08
CA THR A 443 1.84 46.11 -12.71
C THR A 443 1.63 47.23 -13.72
N GLY A 444 2.00 47.03 -14.98
CA GLY A 444 1.84 48.10 -15.98
C GLY A 444 2.18 47.74 -17.43
N PHE A 445 2.78 46.59 -17.72
CA PHE A 445 2.98 46.14 -19.11
C PHE A 445 1.89 45.13 -19.48
N VAL A 446 0.80 45.65 -20.05
CA VAL A 446 -0.19 44.90 -20.81
C VAL A 446 0.23 45.01 -22.27
N VAL A 447 0.69 43.90 -22.88
CA VAL A 447 0.32 43.41 -24.23
C VAL A 447 0.98 42.03 -24.40
N GLY A 448 0.16 41.00 -24.64
CA GLY A 448 0.59 39.73 -25.25
C GLY A 448 0.69 38.53 -24.29
N ASN A 449 -0.40 37.77 -24.21
CA ASN A 449 -0.57 36.41 -23.65
C ASN A 449 0.34 35.96 -22.49
N PRO A 450 -0.22 35.76 -21.27
CA PRO A 450 0.52 35.08 -20.23
C PRO A 450 0.75 33.64 -20.67
N ILE A 451 2.00 33.32 -21.01
CA ILE A 451 2.46 31.94 -21.08
C ILE A 451 2.39 31.42 -19.65
N VAL A 452 1.27 30.77 -19.33
CA VAL A 452 1.00 30.04 -18.09
C VAL A 452 1.93 28.83 -18.09
N GLY A 453 3.13 29.02 -17.54
CA GLY A 453 4.10 27.98 -17.31
C GLY A 453 4.69 28.13 -15.91
N ASN A 454 4.04 27.51 -14.92
CA ASN A 454 4.42 27.52 -13.50
C ASN A 454 5.80 26.85 -13.21
N GLY A 455 6.57 26.50 -14.25
CA GLY A 455 7.86 25.81 -14.17
C GLY A 455 9.11 26.71 -14.20
N ASN A 456 9.04 27.91 -14.77
CA ASN A 456 10.27 28.69 -15.05
C ASN A 456 10.83 29.48 -13.85
N TRP A 457 10.04 29.72 -12.80
CA TRP A 457 10.53 30.46 -11.63
C TRP A 457 11.51 29.65 -10.79
N LYS A 458 11.29 28.34 -10.67
CA LYS A 458 12.19 27.44 -9.94
C LYS A 458 13.58 27.36 -10.58
N ILE A 459 13.66 27.53 -11.91
CA ILE A 459 14.93 27.51 -12.65
C ILE A 459 15.77 28.73 -12.29
N ILE A 460 15.16 29.92 -12.20
CA ILE A 460 15.87 31.15 -11.84
C ILE A 460 16.39 31.08 -10.40
N GLU A 461 15.58 30.54 -9.48
CA GLU A 461 15.97 30.36 -8.08
C GLU A 461 17.15 29.37 -7.95
N PHE A 462 17.10 28.26 -8.69
CA PHE A 462 18.19 27.27 -8.74
C PHE A 462 19.49 27.85 -9.31
N VAL A 463 19.42 28.64 -10.38
CA VAL A 463 20.59 29.30 -10.99
C VAL A 463 21.23 30.30 -10.01
N LEU A 464 20.42 31.03 -9.24
CA LEU A 464 20.91 31.97 -8.23
C LEU A 464 21.66 31.25 -7.10
N VAL A 465 21.13 30.13 -6.61
CA VAL A 465 21.78 29.31 -5.58
C VAL A 465 23.10 28.74 -6.08
N ILE A 466 23.14 28.16 -7.29
CA ILE A 466 24.37 27.65 -7.88
C ILE A 466 25.40 28.77 -8.05
N GLY A 467 24.97 29.96 -8.45
CA GLY A 467 25.84 31.13 -8.55
C GLY A 467 26.48 31.51 -7.21
N VAL A 468 25.70 31.53 -6.14
CA VAL A 468 26.19 31.84 -4.78
C VAL A 468 27.11 30.72 -4.25
N LEU A 469 26.75 29.45 -4.44
CA LEU A 469 27.59 28.30 -4.05
C LEU A 469 28.90 28.27 -4.84
N GLY A 470 28.86 28.56 -6.14
CA GLY A 470 30.05 28.67 -7.00
C GLY A 470 30.97 29.79 -6.53
N LEU A 471 30.41 30.95 -6.17
CA LEU A 471 31.16 32.06 -5.60
C LEU A 471 31.79 31.67 -4.25
N PHE A 472 31.04 30.99 -3.37
CA PHE A 472 31.55 30.50 -2.09
C PHE A 472 32.68 29.49 -2.28
N MET A 473 32.48 28.47 -3.12
CA MET A 473 33.50 27.50 -3.48
C MET A 473 34.76 28.17 -4.03
N PHE A 474 34.61 29.20 -4.87
CA PHE A 474 35.74 29.95 -5.41
C PHE A 474 36.49 30.76 -4.34
N LEU A 475 35.77 31.47 -3.47
CA LEU A 475 36.36 32.28 -2.39
C LEU A 475 37.04 31.40 -1.33
N TYR A 476 36.51 30.21 -1.07
CA TYR A 476 37.00 29.29 -0.03
C TYR A 476 37.84 28.13 -0.58
N ARG A 477 38.16 28.11 -1.89
CA ARG A 477 38.89 27.00 -2.55
C ARG A 477 40.17 26.58 -1.84
N SER A 478 40.89 27.53 -1.22
CA SER A 478 42.13 27.24 -0.49
C SER A 478 41.89 26.51 0.84
N LYS A 479 40.77 26.78 1.52
CA LYS A 479 40.41 26.14 2.79
C LYS A 479 39.71 24.80 2.58
N ILE A 480 38.93 24.66 1.51
CA ILE A 480 38.22 23.41 1.18
C ILE A 480 39.21 22.28 0.90
N LYS A 481 40.34 22.55 0.24
CA LYS A 481 41.41 21.55 0.03
C LYS A 481 41.89 20.91 1.34
N VAL A 482 42.15 21.74 2.36
CA VAL A 482 42.63 21.26 3.67
C VAL A 482 41.57 20.42 4.39
N LEU A 483 40.29 20.79 4.25
CA LEU A 483 39.18 20.03 4.83
C LEU A 483 39.02 18.64 4.17
N PHE A 484 39.21 18.58 2.85
CA PHE A 484 39.05 17.34 2.08
C PHE A 484 40.14 16.31 2.39
N GLU A 485 41.37 16.77 2.61
CA GLU A 485 42.47 15.90 3.05
C GLU A 485 42.20 15.33 4.45
N TRP A 486 41.71 16.15 5.38
CA TRP A 486 41.35 15.70 6.72
C TRP A 486 40.16 14.71 6.74
N ALA A 487 39.12 14.96 5.94
CA ALA A 487 37.97 14.06 5.84
C ALA A 487 38.36 12.69 5.23
N ARG A 488 39.25 12.69 4.24
CA ARG A 488 39.78 11.47 3.61
C ARG A 488 40.56 10.60 4.61
N GLU A 489 41.23 11.19 5.60
CA GLU A 489 41.90 10.43 6.65
C GLU A 489 40.91 9.77 7.63
N ARG A 490 39.84 10.47 8.04
CA ARG A 490 38.83 9.90 8.94
C ARG A 490 38.03 8.75 8.34
N ILE A 491 37.70 8.82 7.05
CA ILE A 491 36.94 7.74 6.38
C ILE A 491 37.76 6.44 6.28
N LYS A 492 39.10 6.53 6.36
CA LYS A 492 39.95 5.32 6.39
C LYS A 492 40.02 4.64 7.77
N SER A 493 39.59 5.29 8.85
CA SER A 493 39.79 4.79 10.22
C SER A 493 38.59 4.08 10.86
N GLU A 494 37.40 4.13 10.26
CA GLU A 494 36.18 3.54 10.84
C GLU A 494 35.61 2.41 9.98
N TYR A 495 36.25 1.24 10.04
CA TYR A 495 35.60 -0.01 9.60
C TYR A 495 35.07 -0.76 10.83
N PRO A 496 33.82 -1.25 10.81
CA PRO A 496 33.24 -1.97 11.94
C PRO A 496 34.08 -3.21 12.26
N LYS A 497 34.45 -3.33 13.55
CA LYS A 497 35.44 -4.30 14.08
C LYS A 497 35.10 -5.78 13.82
N ASN A 498 33.86 -6.09 13.45
CA ASN A 498 33.37 -7.45 13.22
C ASN A 498 33.07 -7.77 11.74
N SER A 499 33.46 -6.91 10.80
CA SER A 499 33.33 -7.22 9.37
C SER A 499 34.51 -8.07 8.89
N VAL A 500 34.25 -8.98 7.94
CA VAL A 500 35.30 -9.72 7.21
C VAL A 500 36.35 -8.76 6.65
N ARG A 501 35.92 -7.59 6.19
CA ARG A 501 36.77 -6.50 5.69
C ARG A 501 37.76 -5.98 6.74
N GLY A 502 37.44 -6.09 8.02
CA GLY A 502 38.31 -5.73 9.14
C GLY A 502 39.54 -6.62 9.32
N LEU A 503 39.59 -7.81 8.69
CA LEU A 503 40.79 -8.66 8.69
C LEU A 503 41.86 -8.17 7.71
N ILE A 504 41.49 -7.41 6.68
CA ILE A 504 42.42 -6.84 5.69
C ILE A 504 43.34 -5.81 6.39
N LYS A 505 44.64 -5.86 6.11
CA LYS A 505 45.73 -5.09 6.74
C LYS A 505 46.02 -5.42 8.20
N LYS A 506 45.42 -6.46 8.80
CA LYS A 506 45.85 -6.92 10.13
C LYS A 506 47.25 -7.52 10.09
N ARG A 507 48.00 -7.31 11.17
CA ARG A 507 49.35 -7.88 11.36
C ARG A 507 49.24 -9.37 11.62
N VAL A 508 50.08 -10.14 10.94
CA VAL A 508 50.21 -11.59 11.13
C VAL A 508 51.52 -11.88 11.85
N CYS A 509 51.43 -12.58 12.98
CA CYS A 509 52.56 -13.02 13.78
C CYS A 509 52.56 -14.53 13.96
N THR A 510 53.71 -15.11 14.27
CA THR A 510 53.84 -16.51 14.71
C THR A 510 53.28 -16.69 16.12
N GLY A 511 53.11 -17.94 16.57
CA GLY A 511 52.79 -18.24 17.98
C GLY A 511 53.79 -17.68 19.00
N GLU A 512 55.03 -17.41 18.56
CA GLU A 512 56.11 -16.82 19.36
C GLU A 512 56.12 -15.28 19.30
N GLY A 513 55.22 -14.66 18.55
CA GLY A 513 55.11 -13.21 18.40
C GLY A 513 55.97 -12.61 17.29
N GLU A 514 56.66 -13.42 16.48
CA GLU A 514 57.47 -12.94 15.36
C GLU A 514 56.57 -12.41 14.23
N TYR A 515 56.81 -11.17 13.77
CA TYR A 515 56.04 -10.54 12.70
C TYR A 515 56.36 -11.15 11.33
N ILE A 516 55.34 -11.68 10.65
CA ILE A 516 55.46 -12.32 9.34
C ILE A 516 55.07 -11.37 8.20
N GLY A 517 54.02 -10.57 8.38
CA GLY A 517 53.46 -9.71 7.34
C GLY A 517 52.07 -9.19 7.64
N ASN A 518 51.34 -8.72 6.64
CA ASN A 518 49.97 -8.23 6.77
C ASN A 518 49.01 -9.00 5.87
N VAL A 519 47.77 -9.20 6.32
CA VAL A 519 46.70 -9.79 5.48
C VAL A 519 46.41 -8.85 4.31
N GLU A 520 46.64 -9.33 3.09
CA GLU A 520 46.39 -8.59 1.85
C GLU A 520 44.96 -8.85 1.34
N GLU A 521 44.53 -10.12 1.40
CA GLU A 521 43.30 -10.59 0.79
C GLU A 521 42.72 -11.76 1.58
N ILE A 522 41.40 -11.95 1.52
CA ILE A 522 40.66 -13.00 2.22
C ILE A 522 40.00 -13.85 1.15
N ILE A 523 40.28 -15.16 1.18
CA ILE A 523 39.71 -16.12 0.24
C ILE A 523 38.49 -16.76 0.90
N LEU A 524 37.32 -16.63 0.26
CA LEU A 524 36.07 -17.23 0.71
C LEU A 524 35.78 -18.49 -0.12
N GLU A 525 35.25 -19.51 0.54
CA GLU A 525 34.70 -20.71 -0.10
C GLU A 525 33.28 -20.90 0.43
N GLY A 526 32.28 -20.57 -0.40
CA GLY A 526 30.89 -20.41 0.03
C GLY A 526 30.73 -19.30 1.07
N ASN A 527 30.02 -19.60 2.16
CA ASN A 527 29.78 -18.65 3.27
C ASN A 527 30.85 -18.73 4.38
N LYS A 528 32.02 -19.31 4.11
CA LYS A 528 33.11 -19.49 5.09
C LYS A 528 34.43 -18.91 4.57
N ILE A 529 35.30 -18.47 5.49
CA ILE A 529 36.66 -18.04 5.14
C ILE A 529 37.52 -19.29 4.93
N TYR A 530 37.98 -19.50 3.70
CA TYR A 530 38.88 -20.61 3.36
C TYR A 530 40.31 -20.33 3.82
N GLY A 531 40.80 -19.12 3.58
CA GLY A 531 42.18 -18.75 3.90
C GLY A 531 42.47 -17.26 3.80
N LEU A 532 43.63 -16.86 4.32
CA LEU A 532 44.14 -15.50 4.32
C LEU A 532 45.41 -15.45 3.45
N LYS A 533 45.41 -14.58 2.44
CA LYS A 533 46.61 -14.28 1.66
C LYS A 533 47.37 -13.17 2.38
N ILE A 534 48.59 -13.48 2.78
CA ILE A 534 49.43 -12.62 3.59
C ILE A 534 50.55 -12.10 2.72
N LYS A 535 50.64 -10.77 2.65
CA LYS A 535 51.80 -10.09 2.08
C LYS A 535 52.93 -10.16 3.08
N LEU A 536 53.96 -10.92 2.73
CA LEU A 536 55.12 -11.14 3.58
C LEU A 536 55.93 -9.85 3.73
N ASP A 537 56.56 -9.70 4.89
CA ASP A 537 57.54 -8.65 5.11
C ASP A 537 58.76 -8.82 4.20
N LYS A 538 59.47 -7.72 3.90
CA LYS A 538 60.59 -7.71 2.95
C LYS A 538 61.72 -8.69 3.32
N ARG A 539 61.79 -9.15 4.57
CA ARG A 539 62.76 -10.15 5.08
C ARG A 539 62.56 -11.54 4.48
N PHE A 540 61.36 -11.85 4.00
CA PHE A 540 61.07 -13.07 3.26
C PHE A 540 61.08 -12.68 1.79
N ASN A 541 62.00 -13.21 0.97
CA ASN A 541 62.21 -12.83 -0.43
C ASN A 541 61.07 -13.29 -1.38
N ARG A 542 59.81 -13.12 -0.97
CA ARG A 542 58.59 -13.59 -1.62
C ARG A 542 57.47 -12.57 -1.41
N LYS A 543 56.56 -12.48 -2.37
CA LYS A 543 55.48 -11.47 -2.37
C LYS A 543 54.34 -11.79 -1.39
N GLY A 544 54.07 -13.06 -1.12
CA GLY A 544 53.03 -13.46 -0.17
C GLY A 544 52.90 -14.98 0.01
N ILE A 545 52.07 -15.39 0.97
CA ILE A 545 51.70 -16.78 1.27
C ILE A 545 50.20 -16.90 1.51
N LEU A 546 49.58 -18.01 1.11
CA LEU A 546 48.19 -18.33 1.46
C LEU A 546 48.16 -19.27 2.66
N ILE A 547 47.51 -18.86 3.74
CA ILE A 547 47.34 -19.67 4.96
C ILE A 547 45.87 -20.05 5.10
N LYS A 548 45.58 -21.36 5.24
CA LYS A 548 44.21 -21.83 5.50
C LYS A 548 43.71 -21.32 6.84
N TYR A 549 42.43 -20.97 6.92
CA TYR A 549 41.85 -20.31 8.09
C TYR A 549 41.88 -21.20 9.36
N ASN A 550 41.88 -22.52 9.21
CA ASN A 550 42.02 -23.45 10.33
C ASN A 550 43.42 -23.42 11.00
N CYS A 551 44.44 -22.87 10.32
CA CYS A 551 45.78 -22.66 10.88
C CYS A 551 45.93 -21.28 11.54
N VAL A 552 44.84 -20.51 11.63
CA VAL A 552 44.82 -19.13 12.14
C VAL A 552 44.09 -19.08 13.48
N LYS A 553 44.75 -18.54 14.50
CA LYS A 553 44.14 -18.17 15.78
C LYS A 553 44.03 -16.64 15.85
N GLY A 554 42.81 -16.13 15.90
CA GLY A 554 42.57 -14.68 15.97
C GLY A 554 42.65 -14.16 17.42
N LEU A 555 43.55 -13.22 17.69
CA LEU A 555 43.57 -12.45 18.95
C LEU A 555 43.38 -10.95 18.63
N GLY A 556 42.12 -10.51 18.55
CA GLY A 556 41.76 -9.10 18.38
C GLY A 556 42.38 -8.45 17.14
N GLN A 557 43.44 -7.66 17.32
CA GLN A 557 44.13 -6.91 16.25
C GLN A 557 45.24 -7.72 15.55
N ILE A 558 45.56 -8.93 16.01
CA ILE A 558 46.67 -9.75 15.52
C ILE A 558 46.15 -11.13 15.09
N VAL A 559 46.68 -11.63 13.97
CA VAL A 559 46.43 -12.96 13.43
C VAL A 559 47.63 -13.84 13.80
N ILE A 560 47.41 -14.91 14.56
CA ILE A 560 48.48 -15.82 14.98
C ILE A 560 48.44 -17.08 14.14
N THR A 561 49.59 -17.47 13.57
CA THR A 561 49.71 -18.69 12.77
C THR A 561 50.51 -19.76 13.50
N ASP A 562 50.21 -21.04 13.23
CA ASP A 562 50.93 -22.19 13.78
C ASP A 562 52.45 -22.06 13.51
N ALA A 563 53.28 -22.44 14.50
CA ALA A 563 54.74 -22.45 14.40
C ALA A 563 55.25 -23.29 13.22
N LYS A 564 54.51 -24.35 12.83
CA LYS A 564 54.84 -25.17 11.64
C LYS A 564 54.84 -24.37 10.34
N VAL A 565 54.03 -23.31 10.25
CA VAL A 565 54.01 -22.41 9.08
C VAL A 565 55.32 -21.62 9.00
N LEU A 566 55.87 -21.21 10.15
CA LEU A 566 57.16 -20.53 10.20
C LEU A 566 58.31 -21.43 9.73
N GLU A 567 58.32 -22.70 10.16
CA GLU A 567 59.33 -23.67 9.69
C GLU A 567 59.27 -23.85 8.18
N HIS A 568 58.07 -23.90 7.60
CA HIS A 568 57.91 -23.95 6.14
C HIS A 568 58.36 -22.65 5.47
N LEU A 569 58.08 -21.49 6.05
CA LEU A 569 58.57 -20.20 5.53
C LEU A 569 60.09 -20.09 5.59
N LYS A 570 60.73 -20.60 6.65
CA LYS A 570 62.20 -20.63 6.80
C LYS A 570 62.87 -21.58 5.80
N LYS A 571 62.22 -22.70 5.44
CA LYS A 571 62.69 -23.59 4.35
C LYS A 571 62.58 -22.97 2.96
N LEU A 572 61.80 -21.89 2.82
CA LEU A 572 61.53 -21.21 1.56
C LEU A 572 62.32 -19.91 1.38
N GLN A 573 63.05 -19.47 2.42
CA GLN A 573 64.14 -18.49 2.36
C GLN A 573 65.40 -19.17 1.82
#